data_AF-A0A3M2TG72-F1
#
_entry.id   AF-A0A3M2TG72-F1
#
_cell.length_a   1.000
_cell.length_b   1.000
_cell.length_c   1.000
_cell.angle_alpha   90.00
_cell.angle_beta   90.00
_cell.angle_gamma   90.00
#
_symmetry.space_group_name_H-M   'P 1'
#
loop_
_entity.id
_entity.type
_entity.pdbx_description
1 polymer ?
#
loop_
_entity_poly.entity_id
_entity_poly.type
_entity_poly.pdbx_seq_one_letter_code
_entity_poly.pdbx_strand_id
1 'polypeptide(L)'
;MPQTYYTRPNLKWVDITAAIFIVVYLVVLVTRGPFNPPAYAAFAVVAACAFLTIVLDPETTYQTRRMLDDGREVRVRRPLVGFRSLEETMGANGGYEVRAVDGFRYEEALIRI
;
A
#
# COMPACT_ATOMS: atom_id res chain seq x y z
N MET A 1 -15.58 -6.91 -17.93
CA MET A 1 -14.94 -7.77 -16.90
C MET A 1 -15.07 -7.09 -15.55
N PRO A 2 -15.27 -7.82 -14.46
CA PRO A 2 -15.29 -7.27 -13.11
C PRO A 2 -13.96 -6.60 -12.76
N GLN A 3 -13.98 -5.63 -11.86
CA GLN A 3 -12.80 -4.98 -11.31
C GLN A 3 -12.49 -5.56 -9.94
N THR A 4 -11.19 -5.60 -9.62
CA THR A 4 -10.70 -6.09 -8.33
C THR A 4 -10.14 -4.93 -7.54
N TYR A 5 -10.70 -4.69 -6.36
CA TYR A 5 -10.24 -3.70 -5.41
C TYR A 5 -9.68 -4.39 -4.16
N TYR A 6 -8.69 -3.77 -3.51
CA TYR A 6 -8.12 -4.28 -2.27
C TYR A 6 -8.31 -3.25 -1.16
N THR A 7 -8.89 -3.66 -0.05
CA THR A 7 -9.05 -2.80 1.12
C THR A 7 -7.75 -2.75 1.91
N ARG A 8 -7.43 -1.58 2.50
CA ARG A 8 -6.20 -1.38 3.26
C ARG A 8 -6.12 -2.35 4.43
N PRO A 9 -5.04 -3.14 4.56
CA PRO A 9 -4.88 -4.03 5.69
C PRO A 9 -4.77 -3.22 6.98
N ASN A 10 -5.42 -3.72 8.04
CA ASN A 10 -5.37 -3.09 9.36
C ASN A 10 -4.03 -3.39 10.03
N LEU A 11 -3.02 -2.57 9.75
CA LEU A 11 -1.64 -2.71 10.22
C LEU A 11 -1.37 -1.97 11.55
N LYS A 12 -2.37 -1.91 12.45
CA LYS A 12 -2.23 -1.24 13.77
C LYS A 12 -0.97 -1.65 14.55
N TRP A 13 -0.57 -2.92 14.47
CA TRP A 13 0.64 -3.40 15.12
C TRP A 13 1.92 -2.75 14.56
N VAL A 14 1.96 -2.46 13.25
CA VAL A 14 3.08 -1.75 12.62
C VAL A 14 3.12 -0.31 13.11
N ASP A 15 1.97 0.37 13.18
CA ASP A 15 1.87 1.75 13.67
C ASP A 15 2.29 1.86 15.15
N ILE A 16 1.83 0.92 16.00
CA ILE A 16 2.21 0.85 17.42
C ILE A 16 3.72 0.62 17.54
N THR A 17 4.28 -0.30 16.74
CA THR A 17 5.72 -0.60 16.76
C THR A 17 6.51 0.65 16.35
N ALA A 18 6.12 1.32 15.27
CA ALA A 18 6.75 2.56 14.83
C ALA A 18 6.69 3.63 15.92
N ALA A 19 5.54 3.83 16.56
CA ALA A 19 5.38 4.81 17.63
C ALA A 19 6.31 4.55 18.83
N ILE A 20 6.43 3.29 19.28
CA ILE A 20 7.35 2.90 20.36
C ILE A 20 8.79 3.27 19.98
N PHE A 21 9.24 2.90 18.78
CA PHE A 21 10.61 3.16 18.34
C PHE A 21 10.91 4.64 18.10
N ILE A 22 9.91 5.44 17.73
CA ILE A 22 10.04 6.91 17.68
C ILE A 22 10.31 7.45 19.09
N VAL A 23 9.56 7.01 20.11
CA VAL A 23 9.79 7.43 21.50
C VAL A 23 11.19 7.02 21.97
N VAL A 24 11.59 5.78 21.71
CA VAL A 24 12.96 5.30 22.03
C VAL A 24 14.01 6.16 21.34
N TYR A 25 13.83 6.47 20.05
CA TYR A 25 14.74 7.32 19.29
C TYR A 25 14.88 8.70 19.93
N LEU A 26 13.77 9.35 20.31
CA LEU A 26 13.78 10.65 20.97
C LEU A 26 14.49 10.61 22.33
N VAL A 27 14.27 9.58 23.14
CA VAL A 27 14.95 9.41 24.43
C VAL A 27 16.46 9.24 24.22
N VAL A 28 16.89 8.42 23.26
CA VAL A 28 18.31 8.23 22.94
C VAL A 28 18.93 9.51 22.39
N LEU A 29 18.21 10.24 21.54
CA LEU A 29 18.64 11.52 20.99
C LEU A 29 18.95 12.53 22.09
N VAL A 30 18.06 12.66 23.09
CA VAL A 30 18.21 13.60 24.21
C VAL A 30 19.31 13.15 25.18
N THR A 31 19.38 11.85 25.50
CA THR A 31 20.28 11.35 26.56
C THR A 31 21.71 11.10 26.09
N ARG A 32 21.90 10.70 24.82
CA ARG A 32 23.21 10.30 24.31
C ARG A 32 23.63 11.09 23.06
N GLY A 33 22.69 11.72 22.37
CA GLY A 33 22.94 12.41 21.11
C GLY A 33 22.72 11.52 19.87
N PRO A 34 22.69 12.14 18.67
CA PRO A 34 22.25 11.49 17.44
C PRO A 34 23.19 10.43 16.87
N PHE A 35 24.49 10.50 17.19
CA PHE A 35 25.51 9.64 16.58
C PHE A 35 25.73 8.30 17.32
N ASN A 36 24.80 7.88 18.17
CA ASN A 36 24.94 6.63 18.91
C ASN A 36 24.33 5.44 18.16
N PRO A 37 24.94 4.24 18.25
CA PRO A 37 24.41 3.02 17.63
C PRO A 37 22.91 2.73 17.91
N PRO A 38 22.37 2.95 19.12
CA PRO A 38 20.95 2.73 19.40
C PRO A 38 20.02 3.72 18.67
N ALA A 39 20.48 4.94 18.38
CA ALA A 39 19.69 5.91 17.62
C ALA A 39 19.53 5.45 16.17
N TYR A 40 20.63 4.98 15.56
CA TYR A 40 20.58 4.38 14.22
C TYR A 40 19.70 3.13 14.16
N ALA A 41 19.79 2.26 15.17
CA ALA A 41 18.94 1.08 15.25
C ALA A 41 17.45 1.46 15.33
N ALA A 42 17.09 2.40 16.21
CA ALA A 42 15.70 2.85 16.33
C ALA A 42 15.19 3.51 15.03
N PHE A 43 16.02 4.36 14.41
CA PHE A 43 15.69 4.97 13.12
C PHE A 43 15.50 3.93 12.01
N ALA A 44 16.37 2.93 11.92
CA ALA A 44 16.26 1.85 10.93
C ALA A 44 14.96 1.06 11.09
N VAL A 45 14.53 0.78 12.32
CA VAL A 45 13.26 0.11 12.60
C VAL A 45 12.07 0.98 12.15
N VAL A 46 12.07 2.27 12.48
CA VAL A 46 11.02 3.19 12.04
C VAL A 46 10.95 3.27 10.51
N ALA A 47 12.11 3.36 9.85
CA ALA A 47 12.19 3.36 8.38
C ALA A 47 11.66 2.05 7.77
N ALA A 48 11.97 0.90 8.37
CA ALA A 48 11.45 -0.39 7.93
C ALA A 48 9.93 -0.50 8.11
N CYS A 49 9.37 -0.01 9.23
CA CYS A 49 7.93 0.04 9.44
C CYS A 49 7.24 0.94 8.41
N ALA A 50 7.80 2.13 8.12
CA ALA A 50 7.28 3.03 7.11
C ALA A 50 7.35 2.42 5.69
N PHE A 51 8.42 1.71 5.38
CA PHE A 51 8.52 0.98 4.11
C PHE A 51 7.45 -0.11 3.99
N LEU A 52 7.22 -0.88 5.06
CA LEU A 52 6.18 -1.90 5.09
C LEU A 52 4.79 -1.31 4.90
N THR A 53 4.47 -0.18 5.54
CA THR A 53 3.15 0.45 5.36
C THR A 53 2.96 0.94 3.93
N ILE A 54 3.98 1.51 3.27
CA ILE A 54 3.90 1.96 1.88
C ILE A 54 3.73 0.78 0.91
N VAL A 55 4.51 -0.29 1.08
CA VAL A 55 4.47 -1.46 0.19
C VAL A 55 3.16 -2.23 0.31
N LEU A 56 2.61 -2.31 1.53
CA LEU A 56 1.34 -2.96 1.81
C LEU A 56 0.13 -2.02 1.66
N ASP A 57 0.35 -0.76 1.29
CA ASP A 57 -0.74 0.16 1.01
C ASP A 57 -1.33 -0.15 -0.37
N PRO A 58 -2.62 -0.53 -0.46
CA PRO A 58 -3.26 -0.77 -1.75
C PRO A 58 -3.37 0.50 -2.60
N GLU A 59 -3.19 1.69 -2.01
CA GLU A 59 -3.13 2.95 -2.76
C GLU A 59 -1.79 3.12 -3.51
N THR A 60 -0.72 2.44 -3.07
CA THR A 60 0.55 2.40 -3.78
C THR A 60 0.41 1.51 -5.02
N THR A 61 -0.02 2.13 -6.11
CA THR A 61 -0.39 1.46 -7.35
C THR A 61 0.59 1.76 -8.48
N TYR A 62 0.92 0.73 -9.25
CA TYR A 62 1.57 0.86 -10.54
C TYR A 62 0.53 1.23 -11.60
N GLN A 63 0.78 2.31 -12.35
CA GLN A 63 -0.11 2.78 -13.40
C GLN A 63 0.39 2.32 -14.77
N THR A 64 -0.46 1.63 -15.52
CA THR A 64 -0.19 1.20 -16.89
C THR A 64 -1.27 1.69 -17.83
N ARG A 65 -1.00 1.63 -19.12
CA ARG A 65 -2.02 1.84 -20.15
C ARG A 65 -2.22 0.54 -20.90
N ARG A 66 -3.48 0.18 -21.12
CA ARG A 66 -3.86 -1.03 -21.82
C ARG A 66 -4.89 -0.68 -22.88
N MET A 67 -4.69 -1.16 -24.11
CA MET A 67 -5.73 -1.12 -25.12
C MET A 67 -6.75 -2.21 -24.84
N LEU A 68 -8.02 -1.84 -24.80
CA LEU A 68 -9.14 -2.78 -24.84
C LEU A 68 -9.29 -3.35 -26.25
N ASP A 69 -10.00 -4.48 -26.34
CA ASP A 69 -10.32 -5.14 -27.62
C ASP A 69 -11.12 -4.21 -28.57
N ASP A 70 -11.82 -3.21 -28.02
CA ASP A 70 -12.54 -2.15 -28.75
C ASP A 70 -11.62 -1.01 -29.26
N GLY A 71 -10.30 -1.15 -29.14
CA GLY A 71 -9.30 -0.17 -29.58
C GLY A 71 -9.14 1.06 -28.68
N ARG A 72 -9.87 1.13 -27.56
CA ARG A 72 -9.78 2.24 -26.59
C ARG A 72 -8.64 2.04 -25.61
N GLU A 73 -7.82 3.07 -25.40
CA GLU A 73 -6.78 3.07 -24.38
C GLU A 73 -7.36 3.39 -23.00
N VAL A 74 -7.13 2.52 -22.02
CA VAL A 74 -7.60 2.69 -20.64
C VAL A 74 -6.40 2.70 -19.69
N ARG A 75 -6.43 3.61 -18.71
CA ARG A 75 -5.44 3.66 -17.63
C ARG A 75 -5.82 2.66 -16.55
N VAL A 76 -4.87 1.80 -16.21
CA VAL A 76 -5.04 0.71 -15.26
C VAL A 76 -4.16 0.96 -14.05
N ARG A 77 -4.72 0.80 -12.85
CA ARG A 77 -3.99 0.78 -11.57
C ARG A 77 -3.90 -0.65 -11.07
N ARG A 78 -2.68 -1.09 -10.74
CA ARG A 78 -2.41 -2.38 -10.09
C ARG A 78 -1.68 -2.14 -8.76
N PRO A 79 -2.23 -2.57 -7.63
CA PRO A 79 -1.52 -2.54 -6.36
C PRO A 79 -0.26 -3.43 -6.41
N LEU A 80 0.75 -3.08 -5.60
CA LEU A 80 1.95 -3.91 -5.48
C LEU A 80 1.65 -5.24 -4.78
N VAL A 81 0.98 -5.16 -3.63
CA VAL A 81 0.61 -6.30 -2.81
C VAL A 81 -0.90 -6.27 -2.56
N GLY A 82 -1.58 -7.38 -2.81
CA GLY A 82 -3.00 -7.56 -2.53
C GLY A 82 -3.21 -8.79 -1.66
N PHE A 83 -3.88 -8.62 -0.53
CA PHE A 83 -4.27 -9.74 0.33
C PHE A 83 -5.58 -10.32 -0.18
N ARG A 84 -5.62 -11.63 -0.44
CA ARG A 84 -6.81 -12.31 -0.98
C ARG A 84 -8.01 -12.20 -0.02
N SER A 85 -7.76 -12.14 1.27
CA SER A 85 -8.79 -11.95 2.31
C SER A 85 -9.41 -10.54 2.31
N LEU A 86 -8.76 -9.57 1.68
CA LEU A 86 -9.19 -8.17 1.57
C LEU A 86 -9.54 -7.80 0.13
N GLU A 87 -9.77 -8.79 -0.72
CA GLU A 87 -10.15 -8.63 -2.12
C GLU A 87 -11.67 -8.41 -2.24
N GLU A 88 -12.05 -7.31 -2.88
CA GLU A 88 -13.44 -7.00 -3.20
C GLU A 88 -13.62 -6.96 -4.73
N THR A 89 -14.58 -7.74 -5.24
CA THR A 89 -14.90 -7.75 -6.66
C THR A 89 -16.04 -6.77 -6.94
N MET A 90 -15.76 -5.69 -7.68
CA MET A 90 -16.77 -4.72 -8.11
C MET A 90 -17.23 -5.00 -9.55
N GLY A 91 -18.53 -4.83 -9.81
CA GLY A 91 -19.11 -4.96 -11.16
C GLY A 91 -19.53 -6.39 -11.56
N ALA A 92 -19.69 -7.31 -10.60
CA ALA A 92 -20.20 -8.66 -10.87
C ALA A 92 -21.69 -8.70 -11.30
N ASN A 93 -22.48 -7.67 -10.95
CA ASN A 93 -23.94 -7.66 -11.16
C ASN A 93 -24.41 -6.93 -12.44
N GLY A 94 -23.53 -6.72 -13.42
CA GLY A 94 -23.93 -6.21 -14.73
C GLY A 94 -24.18 -4.70 -14.76
N GLY A 95 -23.30 -3.99 -15.44
CA GLY A 95 -23.43 -2.57 -15.70
C GLY A 95 -22.06 -1.94 -15.91
N TYR A 96 -21.64 -1.92 -17.18
CA TYR A 96 -20.66 -1.04 -17.82
C TYR A 96 -19.43 -0.61 -17.02
N GLU A 97 -18.25 -0.96 -17.54
CA GLU A 97 -16.94 -0.37 -17.23
C GLU A 97 -16.95 0.53 -15.99
N VAL A 98 -16.86 -0.05 -14.80
CA VAL A 98 -16.85 0.72 -13.54
C VAL A 98 -15.51 1.43 -13.42
N ARG A 99 -15.19 2.36 -14.33
CA ARG A 99 -14.10 3.30 -14.11
C ARG A 99 -14.39 3.88 -12.74
N ALA A 100 -13.44 3.73 -11.83
CA ALA A 100 -13.58 4.37 -10.54
C ALA A 100 -13.79 5.87 -10.77
N VAL A 101 -14.29 6.59 -9.77
CA VAL A 101 -14.59 8.03 -9.86
C VAL A 101 -13.43 8.84 -10.49
N ASP A 102 -12.20 8.36 -10.36
CA ASP A 102 -10.96 8.92 -10.92
C ASP A 102 -10.69 8.59 -12.42
N GLY A 103 -11.56 7.83 -13.09
CA GLY A 103 -11.39 7.40 -14.48
C GLY A 103 -10.44 6.20 -14.70
N PHE A 104 -9.91 5.59 -13.63
CA PHE A 104 -9.00 4.43 -13.71
C PHE A 104 -9.76 3.11 -13.59
N ARG A 105 -9.20 2.07 -14.20
CA ARG A 105 -9.60 0.68 -14.00
C ARG A 105 -8.67 0.01 -12.99
N TYR A 106 -9.22 -0.65 -11.99
CA TYR A 106 -8.43 -1.42 -11.03
C TYR A 106 -8.31 -2.88 -11.48
N GLU A 107 -7.08 -3.39 -11.45
CA GLU A 107 -6.74 -4.77 -11.74
C GLU A 107 -6.06 -5.42 -10.54
N GLU A 108 -5.95 -6.75 -10.61
CA GLU A 108 -5.33 -7.60 -9.61
C GLU A 108 -3.92 -7.13 -9.23
N ALA A 109 -3.56 -7.30 -7.96
CA ALA A 109 -2.25 -6.90 -7.44
C ALA A 109 -1.12 -7.73 -8.08
N LEU A 110 0.05 -7.12 -8.20
CA LEU A 110 1.26 -7.76 -8.74
C LEU A 110 1.67 -8.99 -7.93
N ILE A 111 1.62 -8.88 -6.60
CA ILE A 111 1.87 -9.96 -5.67
C ILE A 111 0.60 -10.22 -4.86
N ARG A 112 0.16 -11.47 -4.84
CA ARG A 112 -1.04 -11.91 -4.12
C ARG A 112 -0.64 -12.78 -2.94
N ILE A 113 -1.10 -12.40 -1.75
CA ILE A 113 -0.79 -13.07 -0.49
C ILE A 113 -2.08 -13.56 0.16
#